data_AF-A0AAW0KJ76-F1
#
_entry.id   AF-A0AAW0KJ76-F1
#
_cell.length_a   1.000
_cell.length_b   1.000
_cell.length_c   1.000
_cell.angle_alpha   90.00
_cell.angle_beta   90.00
_cell.angle_gamma   90.00
#
_symmetry.space_group_name_H-M   'P 1'
#
loop_
_entity.id
_entity.type
_entity.pdbx_description
1 polymer ?
#
loop_
_entity_poly.entity_id
_entity_poly.type
_entity_poly.pdbx_seq_one_letter_code
_entity_poly.pdbx_strand_id
1 'polypeptide(L)'
;MAKRFSIALVGLLFLCCSWTVMVNAEGEYLKYKDPKQPINARIRDLMKRMTLAEKIGQMVQADRSVVSREIMRNYSLGSVLSGGGSEPLPHATPQDWINMVNDFQEGAISSRLGIPMLYGIDAVHGHNNVYKATIFPHNVGLGATSIAFTVLV
;
A
#
# COMPACT_ATOMS: atom_id res chain seq x y z
N MET A 1 -56.19 -40.45 12.24
CA MET A 1 -56.20 -39.64 11.00
C MET A 1 -54.88 -38.89 10.91
N ALA A 2 -53.83 -39.53 10.39
CA ALA A 2 -52.47 -38.98 10.40
C ALA A 2 -52.22 -38.11 9.16
N LYS A 3 -51.95 -36.82 9.37
CA LYS A 3 -51.61 -35.85 8.31
C LYS A 3 -50.28 -36.25 7.68
N ARG A 4 -50.29 -36.73 6.43
CA ARG A 4 -49.10 -36.95 5.61
C ARG A 4 -48.49 -35.58 5.29
N PHE A 5 -47.56 -35.12 6.13
CA PHE A 5 -46.75 -33.93 5.82
C PHE A 5 -45.94 -34.25 4.55
N SER A 6 -46.13 -33.48 3.49
CA SER A 6 -45.45 -33.66 2.20
C SER A 6 -43.94 -33.49 2.37
N ILE A 7 -43.23 -34.61 2.48
CA ILE A 7 -41.75 -34.72 2.53
C ILE A 7 -41.11 -33.97 1.33
N ALA A 8 -41.82 -33.93 0.19
CA ALA A 8 -41.41 -33.18 -1.00
C ALA A 8 -41.33 -31.65 -0.77
N LEU A 9 -42.19 -31.07 0.07
CA LEU A 9 -42.21 -29.62 0.31
C LEU A 9 -41.04 -29.19 1.20
N VAL A 10 -40.66 -30.05 2.16
CA VAL A 10 -39.50 -29.85 3.04
C VAL A 10 -38.20 -30.00 2.25
N GLY A 11 -38.11 -31.01 1.37
CA GLY A 11 -36.95 -31.20 0.49
C GLY A 11 -36.70 -30.03 -0.46
N LEU A 12 -37.77 -29.45 -1.04
CA LEU A 12 -37.66 -28.28 -1.92
C LEU A 12 -37.20 -27.02 -1.15
N LEU A 13 -37.68 -26.83 0.09
CA LEU A 13 -37.25 -25.73 0.94
C LEU A 13 -35.76 -25.84 1.34
N PHE A 14 -35.29 -27.05 1.66
CA PHE A 14 -33.87 -27.30 1.94
C PHE A 14 -32.98 -27.06 0.71
N LEU A 15 -33.43 -27.42 -0.49
CA LEU A 15 -32.71 -27.12 -1.73
C LEU A 15 -32.63 -25.61 -2.01
N CYS A 16 -33.71 -24.85 -1.80
CA CYS A 16 -33.73 -23.40 -1.96
C CYS A 16 -32.88 -22.66 -0.91
N CYS A 17 -32.90 -23.13 0.35
CA CYS A 17 -32.02 -22.60 1.40
C CYS A 17 -30.53 -22.91 1.12
N SER A 18 -30.24 -24.04 0.47
CA SER A 18 -28.86 -24.38 0.08
C SER A 18 -28.38 -23.51 -1.08
N TRP A 19 -29.26 -23.20 -2.05
CA TRP A 19 -28.93 -22.33 -3.19
C TRP A 19 -28.69 -20.87 -2.76
N THR A 20 -29.46 -20.37 -1.79
CA THR A 20 -29.29 -19.02 -1.24
C THR A 20 -28.02 -18.87 -0.40
N VAL A 21 -27.57 -19.94 0.27
CA VAL A 21 -26.29 -19.95 1.01
C VAL A 21 -25.09 -19.99 0.07
N MET A 22 -25.16 -20.73 -1.05
CA MET A 22 -24.04 -20.83 -2.01
C MET A 22 -23.77 -19.53 -2.78
N VAL A 23 -24.79 -18.71 -3.06
CA VAL A 23 -24.63 -17.44 -3.80
C VAL A 23 -23.87 -16.37 -3.00
N ASN A 24 -23.81 -16.49 -1.67
CA ASN A 24 -23.15 -15.51 -0.79
C ASN A 24 -21.68 -15.84 -0.43
N ALA A 25 -21.11 -16.93 -0.95
CA ALA A 25 -19.81 -17.45 -0.48
C ALA A 25 -18.60 -17.09 -1.36
N GLU A 26 -18.79 -16.47 -2.54
CA GLU A 26 -17.67 -15.99 -3.34
C GLU A 26 -17.35 -14.54 -2.97
N GLY A 27 -16.25 -14.33 -2.24
CA GLY A 27 -15.72 -12.99 -2.01
C GLY A 27 -15.53 -12.25 -3.34
N GLU A 28 -15.94 -10.99 -3.38
CA GLU A 28 -15.91 -10.18 -4.61
C GLU A 28 -14.52 -10.24 -5.27
N TYR A 29 -14.44 -10.65 -6.54
CA TYR A 29 -13.18 -10.68 -7.29
C TYR A 29 -12.60 -9.26 -7.45
N LEU A 30 -11.50 -8.98 -6.76
CA LEU A 30 -10.83 -7.67 -6.75
C LEU A 30 -9.80 -7.57 -7.89
N LYS A 31 -10.23 -7.10 -9.05
CA LYS A 31 -9.38 -6.97 -10.25
C LYS A 31 -8.10 -6.15 -9.99
N TYR A 32 -8.15 -5.09 -9.18
CA TYR A 32 -6.95 -4.30 -8.86
C TYR A 32 -5.86 -5.09 -8.12
N LYS A 33 -6.20 -6.18 -7.42
CA LYS A 33 -5.25 -7.06 -6.73
C LYS A 33 -4.67 -8.15 -7.62
N ASP A 34 -5.23 -8.40 -8.81
CA ASP A 34 -4.73 -9.43 -9.73
C ASP A 34 -3.53 -8.89 -10.53
N PRO A 35 -2.29 -9.42 -10.32
CA PRO A 35 -1.11 -8.96 -11.02
C PRO A 35 -1.10 -9.34 -12.52
N LYS A 36 -1.97 -10.26 -12.96
CA LYS A 36 -2.08 -10.67 -14.37
C LYS A 36 -2.89 -9.69 -15.21
N GLN A 37 -3.63 -8.78 -14.58
CA GLN A 37 -4.45 -7.79 -15.28
C GLN A 37 -3.59 -6.62 -15.78
N PRO A 38 -3.93 -6.04 -16.96
CA PRO A 38 -3.25 -4.84 -17.43
C PRO A 38 -3.29 -3.71 -16.41
N ILE A 39 -2.19 -2.96 -16.26
CA ILE A 39 -2.07 -1.90 -15.26
C ILE A 39 -3.24 -0.91 -15.29
N ASN A 40 -3.65 -0.47 -16.48
CA ASN A 40 -4.77 0.46 -16.65
C ASN A 40 -6.11 -0.14 -16.23
N ALA A 41 -6.29 -1.45 -16.34
CA ALA A 41 -7.49 -2.13 -15.84
C ALA A 41 -7.51 -2.18 -14.31
N ARG A 42 -6.35 -2.43 -13.68
CA ARG A 42 -6.18 -2.39 -12.23
C ARG A 42 -6.42 -0.99 -11.65
N ILE A 43 -5.85 0.05 -12.28
CA ILE A 43 -6.05 1.46 -11.91
C ILE A 43 -7.53 1.83 -11.98
N ARG A 44 -8.20 1.52 -13.11
CA ARG A 44 -9.62 1.84 -13.27
C ARG A 44 -10.52 1.14 -12.26
N ASP A 45 -10.22 -0.13 -11.93
CA ASP A 45 -10.96 -0.87 -10.90
C ASP A 45 -10.75 -0.25 -9.51
N LEU A 46 -9.50 0.04 -9.14
CA LEU A 46 -9.17 0.67 -7.86
C LEU A 46 -9.83 2.05 -7.70
N MET A 47 -9.68 2.93 -8.70
CA MET A 47 -10.22 4.29 -8.66
C MET A 47 -11.74 4.36 -8.53
N LYS A 48 -12.45 3.33 -9.04
CA LYS A 48 -13.91 3.18 -8.87
C LYS A 48 -14.30 2.77 -7.46
N ARG A 49 -13.43 2.04 -6.76
CA ARG A 49 -13.65 1.55 -5.39
C ARG A 49 -13.28 2.57 -4.34
N MET A 50 -12.47 3.58 -4.68
CA MET A 50 -12.02 4.62 -3.76
C MET A 50 -13.12 5.66 -3.47
N THR A 51 -13.27 5.96 -2.19
CA THR A 51 -13.96 7.15 -1.68
C THR A 51 -13.19 8.42 -2.05
N LEU A 52 -13.83 9.58 -1.91
CA LEU A 52 -13.15 10.86 -2.09
C LEU A 52 -12.00 11.04 -1.07
N ALA A 53 -12.22 10.64 0.18
CA ALA A 53 -11.20 10.74 1.22
C ALA A 53 -9.95 9.90 0.90
N GLU A 54 -10.11 8.67 0.40
CA GLU A 54 -8.97 7.85 -0.03
C GLU A 54 -8.25 8.46 -1.23
N LYS A 55 -8.95 9.10 -2.16
CA LYS A 55 -8.32 9.80 -3.30
C LYS A 55 -7.48 10.99 -2.83
N ILE A 56 -8.00 11.76 -1.88
CA ILE A 56 -7.27 12.86 -1.24
C ILE A 56 -6.06 12.29 -0.50
N GLY A 57 -6.22 11.23 0.28
CA GLY A 57 -5.14 10.56 1.00
C GLY A 57 -4.00 10.13 0.07
N GLN A 58 -4.33 9.56 -1.09
CA GLN A 58 -3.32 9.16 -2.09
C GLN A 58 -2.54 10.34 -2.70
N MET A 59 -3.08 11.57 -2.64
CA MET A 59 -2.39 12.78 -3.11
C MET A 59 -1.53 13.45 -2.02
N VAL A 60 -1.55 12.93 -0.79
CA VAL A 60 -0.76 13.46 0.33
C VAL A 60 0.55 12.71 0.45
N GLN A 61 1.64 13.49 0.53
CA GLN A 61 2.94 13.04 0.99
C GLN A 61 3.27 13.73 2.32
N ALA A 62 3.35 12.95 3.40
CA ALA A 62 3.60 13.47 4.75
C ALA A 62 5.05 13.24 5.21
N ASP A 63 5.61 14.13 6.02
CA ASP A 63 6.91 13.86 6.65
C ASP A 63 6.75 12.78 7.72
N ARG A 64 7.71 11.85 7.80
CA ARG A 64 7.68 10.72 8.74
C ARG A 64 7.55 11.12 10.21
N SER A 65 7.98 12.34 10.60
CA SER A 65 7.89 12.84 11.98
C SER A 65 6.46 13.02 12.47
N VAL A 66 5.49 13.15 11.56
CA VAL A 66 4.06 13.32 11.90
C VAL A 66 3.22 12.08 11.53
N VAL A 67 3.86 11.00 11.10
CA VAL A 67 3.18 9.78 10.64
C VAL A 67 3.30 8.67 11.67
N SER A 68 2.23 7.91 11.82
CA SER A 68 2.18 6.65 12.56
C SER A 68 1.47 5.59 11.74
N ARG A 69 1.61 4.32 12.11
CA ARG A 69 0.83 3.20 11.56
C ARG A 69 -0.67 3.50 11.52
N GLU A 70 -1.20 4.12 12.58
CA GLU A 70 -2.61 4.47 12.67
C GLU A 70 -3.00 5.57 11.67
N ILE A 71 -2.16 6.60 11.52
CA ILE A 71 -2.40 7.67 10.53
C ILE A 71 -2.40 7.09 9.12
N MET A 72 -1.45 6.21 8.79
CA MET A 72 -1.39 5.53 7.49
C MET A 72 -2.68 4.76 7.21
N ARG A 73 -3.16 3.98 8.18
CA ARG A 73 -4.38 3.18 8.05
C ARG A 73 -5.63 4.05 7.91
N ASN A 74 -5.80 5.03 8.80
CA ASN A 74 -7.04 5.78 8.93
C ASN A 74 -7.23 6.81 7.80
N TYR A 75 -6.13 7.39 7.29
CA TYR A 75 -6.18 8.42 6.25
C TYR A 75 -5.78 7.94 4.86
N SER A 76 -5.36 6.67 4.72
CA SER A 76 -4.99 6.09 3.42
C SER A 76 -3.97 6.94 2.66
N LEU A 77 -2.94 7.42 3.38
CA LEU A 77 -1.89 8.27 2.82
C LEU A 77 -1.17 7.57 1.67
N GLY A 78 -0.93 8.30 0.58
CA GLY A 78 -0.26 7.77 -0.60
C GLY A 78 1.26 7.71 -0.46
N SER A 79 1.84 8.63 0.30
CA SER A 79 3.29 8.73 0.43
C SER A 79 3.74 9.25 1.79
N VAL A 80 4.93 8.83 2.20
CA VAL A 80 5.67 9.34 3.36
C VAL A 80 7.07 9.74 2.88
N LEU A 81 7.69 10.76 3.47
CA LEU A 81 9.09 11.06 3.18
C LEU A 81 9.95 11.22 4.44
N SER A 82 11.27 11.12 4.25
CA SER A 82 12.27 11.68 5.16
C SER A 82 12.98 12.83 4.50
N GLY A 83 12.75 14.06 4.98
CA GLY A 83 13.57 15.20 4.61
C GLY A 83 15.01 15.09 5.13
N GLY A 84 15.87 16.03 4.74
CA GLY A 84 17.27 16.08 5.19
C GLY A 84 17.42 16.01 6.71
N GLY A 85 18.18 15.03 7.20
CA GLY A 85 18.40 14.81 8.64
C GLY A 85 17.23 14.15 9.39
N SER A 86 16.12 13.80 8.72
CA SER A 86 14.98 13.11 9.34
C SER A 86 15.24 11.60 9.45
N GLU A 87 16.16 11.19 10.34
CA GLU A 87 16.56 9.79 10.56
C GLU A 87 15.78 9.10 11.72
N PRO A 88 15.46 7.79 11.64
CA PRO A 88 14.72 7.05 12.67
C PRO A 88 15.18 7.34 14.10
N LEU A 89 16.49 7.36 14.30
CA LEU A 89 17.21 7.62 15.53
C LEU A 89 18.66 8.03 15.20
N PRO A 90 19.41 8.67 16.12
CA PRO A 90 20.80 9.05 15.88
C PRO A 90 21.67 7.86 15.45
N HIS A 91 22.36 7.99 14.32
CA HIS A 91 23.19 6.92 13.75
C HIS A 91 22.42 5.63 13.42
N ALA A 92 21.16 5.75 12.99
CA ALA A 92 20.31 4.65 12.59
C ALA A 92 21.02 3.68 11.64
N THR A 93 20.94 2.38 11.94
CA THR A 93 21.41 1.33 11.05
C THR A 93 20.47 1.18 9.85
N PRO A 94 20.91 0.56 8.73
CA PRO A 94 20.00 0.22 7.63
C PRO A 94 18.78 -0.61 8.08
N GLN A 95 18.94 -1.44 9.11
CA GLN A 95 17.82 -2.23 9.65
C GLN A 95 16.78 -1.36 10.37
N ASP A 96 17.20 -0.29 11.05
CA ASP A 96 16.27 0.65 11.70
C ASP A 96 15.40 1.39 10.67
N TRP A 97 16.00 1.77 9.53
CA TRP A 97 15.27 2.32 8.39
C TRP A 97 14.24 1.33 7.83
N ILE A 98 14.64 0.07 7.61
CA ILE A 98 13.75 -0.99 7.13
C ILE A 98 12.58 -1.18 8.09
N ASN A 99 12.86 -1.27 9.40
CA ASN A 99 11.84 -1.48 10.42
C ASN A 99 10.83 -0.33 10.45
N MET A 100 11.30 0.92 10.40
CA MET A 100 10.43 2.10 10.36
C MET A 100 9.53 2.11 9.10
N VAL A 101 10.11 1.89 7.91
CA VAL A 101 9.35 1.89 6.66
C VAL A 101 8.33 0.76 6.64
N ASN A 102 8.68 -0.42 7.13
CA ASN A 102 7.77 -1.56 7.25
C ASN A 102 6.61 -1.25 8.21
N ASP A 103 6.84 -0.58 9.34
CA ASP A 103 5.77 -0.20 10.28
C ASP A 103 4.71 0.70 9.61
N PHE A 104 5.16 1.71 8.85
CA PHE A 104 4.25 2.57 8.08
C PHE A 104 3.54 1.79 6.96
N GLN A 105 4.26 0.90 6.27
CA GLN A 105 3.69 0.11 5.18
C GLN A 105 2.63 -0.87 5.69
N GLU A 106 2.85 -1.50 6.85
CA GLU A 106 1.85 -2.32 7.52
C GLU A 106 0.58 -1.53 7.85
N GLY A 107 0.73 -0.26 8.25
CA GLY A 107 -0.40 0.66 8.39
C GLY A 107 -1.17 0.86 7.07
N ALA A 108 -0.46 1.17 5.99
CA ALA A 108 -1.05 1.43 4.67
C ALA A 108 -1.82 0.21 4.12
N ILE A 109 -1.20 -0.98 4.15
CA ILE A 109 -1.82 -2.21 3.62
C ILE A 109 -2.96 -2.74 4.51
N SER A 110 -3.04 -2.32 5.78
CA SER A 110 -4.16 -2.63 6.68
C SER A 110 -5.39 -1.75 6.47
N SER A 111 -5.31 -0.72 5.62
CA SER A 111 -6.46 0.10 5.24
C SER A 111 -7.50 -0.70 4.44
N ARG A 112 -8.70 -0.14 4.27
CA ARG A 112 -9.84 -0.79 3.59
C ARG A 112 -9.49 -1.35 2.20
N LEU A 113 -8.72 -0.60 1.41
CA LEU A 113 -8.29 -1.00 0.07
C LEU A 113 -6.87 -1.58 0.04
N GLY A 114 -6.11 -1.48 1.14
CA GLY A 114 -4.76 -2.00 1.26
C GLY A 114 -3.82 -1.48 0.17
N ILE A 115 -3.92 -0.18 -0.16
CA ILE A 115 -3.04 0.45 -1.15
C ILE A 115 -1.68 0.67 -0.49
N PRO A 116 -0.57 0.15 -1.05
CA PRO A 116 0.76 0.35 -0.49
C PRO A 116 1.17 1.82 -0.62
N MET A 117 1.88 2.33 0.39
CA MET A 117 2.47 3.67 0.34
C MET A 117 3.79 3.66 -0.43
N LEU A 118 4.14 4.82 -0.98
CA LEU A 118 5.48 5.12 -1.47
C LEU A 118 6.29 5.83 -0.38
N TYR A 119 7.59 5.56 -0.31
CA TYR A 119 8.49 6.22 0.63
C TYR A 119 9.54 7.04 -0.11
N GLY A 120 9.58 8.35 0.16
CA GLY A 120 10.51 9.29 -0.45
C GLY A 120 11.70 9.62 0.44
N ILE A 121 12.86 9.85 -0.17
CA ILE A 121 14.07 10.32 0.51
C ILE A 121 15.00 11.06 -0.45
N ASP A 122 15.72 12.07 0.06
CA ASP A 122 16.67 12.87 -0.71
C ASP A 122 18.03 12.18 -0.90
N ALA A 123 18.07 11.03 -1.59
CA ALA A 123 19.30 10.29 -1.88
C ALA A 123 20.13 10.90 -3.04
N VAL A 124 20.50 12.18 -2.92
CA VAL A 124 21.01 13.01 -4.04
C VAL A 124 22.49 12.85 -4.36
N HIS A 125 23.24 12.09 -3.55
CA HIS A 125 24.66 11.79 -3.76
C HIS A 125 25.04 10.49 -3.03
N GLY A 126 24.24 9.45 -3.26
CA GLY A 126 24.17 8.25 -2.44
C GLY A 126 23.04 8.36 -1.41
N HIS A 127 22.82 7.31 -0.63
CA HIS A 127 21.80 7.30 0.43
C HIS A 127 22.28 8.09 1.66
N ASN A 128 22.56 9.37 1.44
CA ASN A 128 23.24 10.32 2.31
C ASN A 128 22.65 10.50 3.73
N ASN A 129 21.36 10.27 3.92
CA ASN A 129 20.72 10.28 5.25
C ASN A 129 21.00 9.01 6.07
N VAL A 130 21.49 7.92 5.48
CA VAL A 130 21.77 6.66 6.20
C VAL A 130 23.20 6.69 6.72
N TYR A 131 23.34 6.44 8.02
CA TYR A 131 24.64 6.43 8.67
C TYR A 131 25.59 5.41 8.01
N LYS A 132 26.81 5.87 7.69
CA LYS A 132 27.86 5.11 6.99
C LYS A 132 27.53 4.67 5.55
N ALA A 133 26.49 5.21 4.93
CA ALA A 133 26.28 5.01 3.50
C ALA A 133 27.44 5.60 2.68
N THR A 134 27.73 4.98 1.53
CA THR A 134 28.69 5.54 0.56
C THR A 134 28.20 6.91 0.10
N ILE A 135 29.06 7.92 0.24
CA ILE A 135 28.79 9.29 -0.20
C ILE A 135 29.56 9.57 -1.49
N PHE A 136 28.82 9.88 -2.55
CA PHE A 136 29.37 10.26 -3.84
C PHE A 136 29.67 11.78 -3.87
N PRO A 137 30.54 12.24 -4.80
CA PRO A 137 30.65 13.66 -5.09
C PRO A 137 29.29 14.25 -5.47
N HIS A 138 29.03 15.50 -5.07
CA HIS A 138 27.84 16.22 -5.52
C HIS A 138 27.84 16.41 -7.05
N ASN A 139 26.65 16.66 -7.61
CA ASN A 139 26.42 16.77 -9.05
C ASN A 139 27.38 17.71 -9.80
N VAL A 140 27.84 18.81 -9.18
CA VAL A 140 28.84 19.70 -9.78
C VAL A 140 30.19 19.01 -9.99
N GLY A 141 30.63 18.19 -9.03
CA GLY A 141 31.85 17.39 -9.14
C GLY A 141 31.70 16.25 -10.15
N LEU A 142 30.51 15.62 -10.21
CA LEU A 142 30.20 14.62 -11.24
C LEU A 142 30.22 15.25 -12.64
N GLY A 143 29.67 16.45 -12.82
CA GLY A 143 29.71 17.19 -14.08
C GLY A 143 31.13 17.49 -14.56
N ALA A 144 32.06 17.76 -13.63
CA ALA A 144 33.46 18.00 -13.95
C ALA A 144 34.20 16.75 -14.48
N THR A 145 33.64 15.55 -14.31
CA THR A 145 34.25 14.32 -14.85
C THR A 145 34.08 14.16 -16.36
N SER A 146 33.23 14.98 -17.00
CA SER A 146 32.88 14.87 -18.44
C SER A 146 32.33 13.49 -18.85
N ILE A 147 31.83 12.70 -17.89
CA ILE A 147 31.18 11.41 -18.10
C ILE A 147 29.70 11.55 -17.73
N ALA A 148 28.81 11.04 -18.59
CA ALA A 148 27.39 10.96 -18.26
C ALA A 148 27.17 9.95 -17.13
N PHE A 149 26.98 10.46 -15.91
CA PHE A 149 26.57 9.66 -14.77
C PHE A 149 25.06 9.84 -14.58
N THR A 150 24.28 8.84 -14.99
CA THR A 150 22.84 8.82 -14.69
C THR A 150 22.66 8.33 -13.26
N VAL A 151 22.37 9.26 -12.34
CA VAL A 151 21.85 8.91 -11.01
C VAL A 151 20.38 8.55 -11.21
N LEU A 152 20.05 7.25 -11.23
CA LEU A 152 18.65 6.81 -11.20
C LEU A 152 18.13 7.03 -9.78
N VAL A 153 17.12 7.91 -9.67
CA VAL A 153 16.30 8.15 -8.48
C VAL A 153 15.10 7.21 -8.51
#